data_AF-A0A3D5AB33-F1
#
_entry.id   AF-A0A3D5AB33-F1
#
_cell.length_a   1.000
_cell.length_b   1.000
_cell.length_c   1.000
_cell.angle_alpha   90.00
_cell.angle_beta   90.00
_cell.angle_gamma   90.00
#
_symmetry.space_group_name_H-M   'P 1'
#
loop_
_entity.id
_entity.type
_entity.pdbx_description
1 polymer ?
#
loop_
_entity_poly.entity_id
_entity_poly.type
_entity_poly.pdbx_seq_one_letter_code
_entity_poly.pdbx_strand_id
1 'polypeptide(L)'
;TTIFNFLSICRALKIQPKSIFEKEIDLKPLYDIEPESKRRIETTQKLDDLVYNSDFFDTRRRVSEVLAKLKSDKNDSNKFSVYLTEYCKHDVLEYEKVGNFKLYIKKLK
;
A
#
# COMPACT_ATOMS: atom_id res chain seq x y z
N THR A 1 29.56 -5.23 6.34
CA THR A 1 31.03 -5.15 6.30
C THR A 1 31.55 -3.77 5.90
N THR A 2 30.91 -3.06 4.98
CA THR A 2 31.42 -1.78 4.40
C THR A 2 31.55 -0.62 5.39
N ILE A 3 30.60 -0.46 6.33
CA ILE A 3 30.60 0.69 7.26
C ILE A 3 31.70 0.57 8.34
N PHE A 4 32.02 -0.66 8.74
CA PHE A 4 33.06 -0.92 9.75
C PHE A 4 34.45 -0.55 9.24
N ASN A 5 34.74 -0.87 7.98
CA ASN A 5 35.98 -0.47 7.33
C ASN A 5 36.09 1.05 7.21
N PHE A 6 35.00 1.71 6.81
CA PHE A 6 34.94 3.17 6.74
C PHE A 6 35.23 3.84 8.09
N LEU A 7 34.60 3.37 9.18
CA LEU A 7 34.85 3.90 10.53
C LEU A 7 36.30 3.66 11.00
N SER A 8 36.87 2.50 10.65
CA SER A 8 38.26 2.16 10.98
C SER A 8 39.26 3.07 10.26
N ILE A 9 39.00 3.40 8.99
CA ILE A 9 39.80 4.35 8.20
C ILE A 9 39.68 5.76 8.79
N CYS A 10 38.46 6.22 9.11
CA CYS A 10 38.25 7.52 9.75
C CYS A 10 39.03 7.64 11.06
N ARG A 11 39.00 6.58 11.88
CA ARG A 11 39.76 6.49 13.14
C ARG A 11 41.26 6.54 12.91
N ALA A 12 41.78 5.81 11.91
CA ALA A 12 43.21 5.80 11.59
C ALA A 12 43.71 7.18 11.14
N LEU A 13 42.88 7.92 10.39
CA LEU A 13 43.19 9.26 9.90
C LEU A 13 42.88 10.38 10.91
N LYS A 14 42.35 10.05 12.10
CA LYS A 14 41.86 11.01 13.10
C LYS A 14 40.83 12.01 12.54
N ILE A 15 40.03 11.57 11.57
CA ILE A 15 38.98 12.36 10.94
C ILE A 15 37.65 12.00 11.60
N GLN A 16 36.86 12.99 11.99
CA GLN A 16 35.51 12.76 12.46
C GLN A 16 34.63 12.33 11.26
N PRO A 17 33.98 11.16 11.27
CA PRO A 17 33.20 10.69 10.12
C PRO A 17 32.18 11.72 9.60
N LYS A 18 31.61 12.52 10.51
CA LYS A 18 30.67 13.61 10.20
C LYS A 18 31.27 14.69 9.29
N SER A 19 32.58 14.94 9.34
CA SER A 19 33.25 15.89 8.45
C SER A 19 33.47 15.36 7.03
N ILE A 20 33.29 14.04 6.80
CA ILE A 20 33.28 13.47 5.45
C ILE A 20 31.89 13.61 4.83
N PHE A 21 30.85 13.56 5.66
CA PHE A 21 29.46 13.79 5.25
C PHE A 21 29.05 15.26 5.42
N GLU A 22 29.89 16.19 4.93
CA GLU A 22 29.60 17.64 4.94
C GLU A 22 28.44 18.04 4.04
N LYS A 23 28.05 17.18 3.09
CA LYS A 23 26.86 17.36 2.27
C LYS A 23 25.71 16.57 2.87
N GLU A 24 24.59 17.25 3.13
CA GLU A 24 23.32 16.59 3.41
C GLU A 24 23.05 15.57 2.30
N ILE A 25 22.81 14.33 2.70
CA ILE A 25 22.37 13.29 1.78
C ILE A 25 20.97 13.69 1.34
N ASP A 26 20.82 14.11 0.09
CA ASP A 26 19.51 14.41 -0.48
C ASP A 26 18.73 13.09 -0.57
N LEU A 27 17.83 12.88 0.39
CA LEU A 27 16.95 11.71 0.45
C LEU A 27 15.80 11.80 -0.55
N LYS A 28 15.84 12.75 -1.49
CA LYS A 28 14.88 12.77 -2.58
C LYS A 28 14.97 11.47 -3.37
N PRO A 29 13.82 10.81 -3.61
CA PRO A 29 13.79 9.66 -4.50
C PRO A 29 14.32 10.08 -5.88
N LEU A 30 15.10 9.20 -6.53
CA LEU A 30 15.69 9.45 -7.86
C LEU A 30 14.65 9.83 -8.94
N TYR A 31 13.38 9.50 -8.69
CA TYR A 31 12.27 9.81 -9.57
C TYR A 31 11.12 10.39 -8.75
N ASP A 32 10.55 11.49 -9.25
CA ASP A 32 9.22 11.90 -8.83
C ASP A 32 8.23 10.83 -9.28
N ILE A 33 7.57 10.19 -8.32
CA ILE A 33 6.50 9.24 -8.62
C ILE A 33 5.44 10.00 -9.42
N GLU A 34 5.15 9.56 -10.64
CA GLU A 34 4.11 10.17 -11.47
C GLU A 34 2.80 10.29 -10.67
N PRO A 35 2.03 11.37 -10.84
CA PRO A 35 0.81 11.62 -10.08
C PRO A 35 -0.20 10.48 -10.20
N GLU A 36 -0.20 9.74 -11.32
CA GLU A 36 -1.04 8.56 -11.50
C GLU A 36 -0.58 7.38 -10.62
N SER A 37 0.73 7.17 -10.50
CA SER A 37 1.33 6.15 -9.63
C SER A 37 1.11 6.46 -8.16
N LYS A 38 1.21 7.72 -7.74
CA LYS A 38 0.83 8.15 -6.37
C LYS A 38 -0.63 7.83 -6.07
N ARG A 39 -1.55 8.17 -6.97
CA ARG A 39 -2.99 7.87 -6.82
C ARG A 39 -3.29 6.38 -6.72
N ARG A 40 -2.58 5.54 -7.49
CA ARG A 40 -2.72 4.07 -7.41
C ARG A 40 -2.26 3.53 -6.06
N ILE A 41 -1.11 3.99 -5.56
CA ILE A 41 -0.58 3.59 -4.26
C ILE A 41 -1.56 4.01 -3.15
N GLU A 42 -2.01 5.26 -3.16
CA GLU A 42 -3.00 5.77 -2.18
C GLU A 42 -4.31 4.98 -2.22
N THR A 43 -4.79 4.62 -3.41
CA THR A 43 -6.04 3.85 -3.55
C THR A 43 -5.89 2.44 -3.00
N THR A 44 -4.74 1.80 -3.27
CA THR A 44 -4.44 0.46 -2.77
C THR A 44 -4.29 0.48 -1.25
N GLN A 45 -3.56 1.46 -0.69
CA GLN A 45 -3.44 1.65 0.75
C GLN A 45 -4.80 1.86 1.43
N LYS A 46 -5.67 2.70 0.85
CA LYS A 46 -7.01 2.92 1.40
C LYS A 46 -7.87 1.65 1.35
N LEU A 47 -7.71 0.83 0.31
CA LEU A 47 -8.41 -0.44 0.20
C LEU A 47 -7.87 -1.45 1.22
N ASP A 48 -6.56 -1.54 1.40
CA ASP A 48 -5.92 -2.36 2.44
C ASP A 48 -6.41 -1.96 3.83
N ASP A 49 -6.44 -0.66 4.14
CA ASP A 49 -6.95 -0.16 5.42
C ASP A 49 -8.42 -0.53 5.64
N LEU A 50 -9.25 -0.46 4.58
CA LEU A 50 -10.65 -0.86 4.63
C LEU A 50 -10.83 -2.36 4.88
N VAL A 51 -9.94 -3.20 4.37
CA VAL A 51 -10.01 -4.66 4.47
C VAL A 51 -9.46 -5.14 5.81
N TYR A 52 -8.27 -4.67 6.20
CA TYR A 52 -7.55 -5.17 7.38
C TYR A 52 -7.89 -4.40 8.64
N ASN A 53 -7.94 -3.07 8.56
CA ASN A 53 -7.96 -2.17 9.72
C ASN A 53 -9.35 -1.59 10.03
N SER A 54 -10.38 -1.93 9.24
CA SER A 54 -11.77 -1.51 9.45
C SER A 54 -12.72 -2.70 9.56
N ASP A 55 -13.85 -2.44 10.22
CA ASP A 55 -15.06 -3.24 10.35
C ASP A 55 -15.96 -3.20 9.08
N PHE A 56 -15.53 -2.50 8.03
CA PHE A 56 -16.37 -2.26 6.85
C PHE A 56 -16.86 -3.55 6.19
N PHE A 57 -16.01 -4.57 6.12
CA PHE A 57 -16.30 -5.89 5.56
C PHE A 57 -16.80 -6.91 6.60
N ASP A 58 -17.06 -6.51 7.85
CA ASP A 58 -17.68 -7.40 8.85
C ASP A 58 -19.14 -7.71 8.46
N THR A 59 -19.73 -6.84 7.64
CA THR A 59 -21.02 -7.08 6.98
C THR A 59 -20.80 -7.28 5.48
N ARG A 60 -21.75 -7.96 4.82
CA ARG A 60 -21.69 -8.19 3.37
C ARG A 60 -21.75 -6.86 2.61
N ARG A 61 -20.74 -6.56 1.80
CA ARG A 61 -20.63 -5.32 1.01
C ARG A 61 -20.52 -5.56 -0.48
N ARG A 62 -21.13 -4.70 -1.29
CA ARG A 62 -20.95 -4.67 -2.75
C ARG A 62 -19.76 -3.79 -3.15
N VAL A 63 -19.21 -4.04 -4.33
CA VAL A 63 -18.19 -3.16 -4.95
C VAL A 63 -18.68 -1.70 -5.03
N SER A 64 -19.98 -1.49 -5.33
CA SER A 64 -20.57 -0.15 -5.36
C SER A 64 -20.48 0.58 -4.01
N GLU A 65 -20.60 -0.13 -2.89
CA GLU A 65 -20.45 0.45 -1.55
C GLU A 65 -18.99 0.77 -1.24
N VAL A 66 -18.06 -0.10 -1.66
CA VAL A 66 -16.61 0.14 -1.55
C VAL A 66 -16.21 1.40 -2.31
N LEU A 67 -16.67 1.54 -3.56
CA LEU A 67 -16.44 2.74 -4.37
C LEU A 67 -17.00 4.01 -3.72
N ALA A 68 -18.22 3.94 -3.18
CA ALA A 68 -18.83 5.06 -2.48
C ALA A 68 -18.04 5.48 -1.24
N LYS A 69 -17.53 4.51 -0.47
CA LYS A 69 -16.70 4.75 0.71
C LYS A 69 -15.35 5.37 0.35
N LEU A 70 -14.74 4.92 -0.74
CA LEU A 70 -13.46 5.41 -1.26
C LEU A 70 -13.56 6.71 -2.06
N LYS A 71 -14.78 7.19 -2.32
CA LYS A 71 -15.07 8.32 -3.22
C LYS A 71 -14.42 8.14 -4.61
N SER A 72 -14.41 6.90 -5.09
CA SER A 72 -13.87 6.53 -6.41
C SER A 72 -14.95 6.61 -7.49
N ASP A 73 -14.52 6.70 -8.75
CA ASP A 73 -15.45 6.73 -9.89
C ASP A 73 -16.14 5.36 -10.06
N LYS A 74 -17.42 5.39 -10.46
CA LYS A 74 -18.18 4.18 -10.83
C LYS A 74 -17.52 3.42 -11.99
N ASN A 75 -16.78 4.11 -12.85
CA ASN A 75 -16.01 3.51 -13.94
C ASN A 75 -14.93 2.53 -13.43
N ASP A 76 -14.46 2.68 -12.19
CA ASP A 76 -13.45 1.80 -11.59
C ASP A 76 -14.05 0.50 -11.02
N SER A 77 -15.36 0.28 -11.13
CA SER A 77 -16.03 -0.92 -10.57
C SER A 77 -15.39 -2.24 -11.01
N ASN A 78 -15.01 -2.35 -12.29
CA ASN A 78 -14.34 -3.55 -12.78
C ASN A 78 -12.96 -3.75 -12.13
N LYS A 79 -12.21 -2.65 -11.97
CA LYS A 79 -10.88 -2.66 -11.35
C LYS A 79 -10.95 -3.07 -9.88
N PHE A 80 -11.89 -2.50 -9.12
CA PHE A 80 -12.11 -2.89 -7.72
C PHE A 80 -12.65 -4.32 -7.59
N SER A 81 -13.45 -4.80 -8.53
CA SER A 81 -13.89 -6.20 -8.55
C SER A 81 -12.71 -7.16 -8.69
N VAL A 82 -11.71 -6.82 -9.51
CA VAL A 82 -10.46 -7.59 -9.63
C VAL A 82 -9.67 -7.56 -8.33
N TYR A 83 -9.46 -6.38 -7.75
CA TYR A 83 -8.73 -6.26 -6.47
C TYR A 83 -9.40 -7.04 -5.34
N LEU A 84 -10.71 -6.90 -5.14
CA LEU A 84 -11.45 -7.66 -4.13
C LEU A 84 -11.37 -9.17 -4.37
N THR A 85 -11.34 -9.60 -5.63
CA THR A 85 -11.15 -11.02 -5.96
C THR A 85 -9.74 -11.50 -5.60
N GLU A 86 -8.71 -10.66 -5.68
CA GLU A 86 -7.35 -11.02 -5.20
C GLU A 86 -7.34 -11.22 -3.68
N TYR A 87 -7.98 -10.34 -2.89
CA TYR A 87 -8.12 -10.56 -1.44
C TYR A 87 -8.86 -11.87 -1.13
N CYS A 88 -9.81 -12.28 -1.98
CA CYS A 88 -10.45 -13.59 -1.85
C CYS A 88 -9.49 -14.76 -2.12
N LYS A 89 -8.55 -14.63 -3.07
CA LYS A 89 -7.51 -15.65 -3.31
C LYS A 89 -6.54 -15.79 -2.14
N HIS A 90 -6.36 -14.71 -1.37
CA HIS A 90 -5.50 -14.69 -0.19
C HIS A 90 -6.23 -15.07 1.11
N ASP A 91 -7.46 -15.61 1.03
CA ASP A 91 -8.28 -15.99 2.19
C ASP A 91 -8.56 -14.82 3.17
N VAL A 92 -8.51 -13.57 2.68
CA VAL A 92 -8.77 -12.37 3.50
C VAL A 92 -10.27 -12.02 3.45
N LEU A 93 -10.85 -12.12 2.26
CA LEU A 93 -12.28 -11.91 2.01
C LEU A 93 -12.90 -13.18 1.44
N GLU A 94 -14.19 -13.35 1.63
CA GLU A 94 -15.00 -14.31 0.88
C GLU A 94 -16.04 -13.56 0.06
N TYR A 95 -16.44 -14.13 -1.07
CA TYR A 95 -17.50 -13.56 -1.87
C TYR A 95 -18.67 -14.52 -2.05
N GLU A 96 -19.87 -13.96 -1.99
CA GLU A 96 -21.13 -14.63 -2.29
C GLU A 96 -21.72 -14.00 -3.55
N LYS A 97 -21.99 -14.80 -4.57
CA LYS A 97 -22.63 -14.31 -5.79
C LYS A 97 -24.15 -14.28 -5.60
N VAL A 98 -24.72 -13.08 -5.58
CA VAL A 98 -26.17 -12.87 -5.47
C VAL A 98 -26.67 -12.26 -6.77
N GLY A 99 -27.25 -13.10 -7.62
CA GLY A 99 -27.70 -12.72 -8.97
C GLY A 99 -26.54 -12.20 -9.84
N ASN A 100 -26.62 -10.93 -10.24
CA ASN A 100 -25.65 -10.28 -11.13
C ASN A 100 -24.49 -9.59 -10.42
N PHE A 101 -24.44 -9.60 -9.09
CA PHE A 101 -23.37 -8.95 -8.33
C PHE A 101 -22.75 -9.88 -7.29
N LYS A 102 -21.56 -9.51 -6.83
CA LYS A 102 -20.84 -10.18 -5.74
C LYS A 102 -20.96 -9.35 -4.47
N LEU A 103 -21.23 -10.04 -3.36
CA LEU A 103 -21.12 -9.51 -2.01
C LEU A 103 -19.83 -10.02 -1.40
N TYR A 104 -19.04 -9.15 -0.80
CA TYR A 104 -17.78 -9.46 -0.16
C TYR A 104 -17.93 -9.32 1.35
N ILE A 105 -17.38 -10.27 2.09
CA ILE A 105 -17.36 -10.27 3.55
C ILE A 105 -15.97 -10.69 4.04
N LYS A 106 -15.55 -10.22 5.20
CA LYS A 106 -14.30 -10.62 5.82
C LYS A 106 -14.38 -12.09 6.22
N LYS A 107 -13.33 -12.84 5.88
CA LYS A 107 -13.23 -14.23 6.33
C LYS A 107 -12.91 -14.21 7.82
N LEU A 108 -13.84 -14.67 8.65
CA LEU A 108 -13.58 -14.89 10.06
C LEU A 108 -12.62 -16.08 10.17
N LYS A 109 -11.42 -15.84 10.72
CA LYS A 109 -10.44 -16.88 11.03
C LYS A 109 -10.93 -17.79 12.14
#